data_AF-A0A9J6GBJ6-F1
#
_entry.id   AF-A0A9J6GBJ6-F1
#
_cell.length_a   1.000
_cell.length_b   1.000
_cell.length_c   1.000
_cell.angle_alpha   90.00
_cell.angle_beta   90.00
_cell.angle_gamma   90.00
#
_symmetry.space_group_name_H-M   'P 1'
#
loop_
_entity.id
_entity.type
_entity.pdbx_description
1 polymer ?
#
loop_
_entity_poly.entity_id
_entity_poly.type
_entity_poly.pdbx_seq_one_letter_code
_entity_poly.pdbx_strand_id
1 'polypeptide(L)'
;MLKMRVKLATQIFSESVAKGLQFYAKRGAPRLYDVEPTVQFTSLMNNLFDALNRRFPAEGVRLGGEAKSSKMHYSGLTHGKKK
;
A
#
# COMPACT_ATOMS: atom_id res chain seq x y z
N MET A 1 17.40 15.94 11.41
CA MET A 1 17.29 14.49 11.68
C MET A 1 16.45 13.81 10.60
N LEU A 2 17.05 12.98 9.74
CA LEU A 2 16.33 12.20 8.72
C LEU A 2 15.74 10.89 9.28
N LYS A 3 16.45 10.24 10.21
CA LYS A 3 16.08 8.95 10.82
C LYS A 3 14.69 8.93 11.45
N MET A 4 14.22 10.05 12.02
CA MET A 4 12.91 10.14 12.69
C MET A 4 11.76 10.53 11.76
N ARG A 5 12.00 10.68 10.44
CA ARG A 5 10.97 11.08 9.49
C ARG A 5 10.16 9.86 9.06
N VAL A 6 9.04 9.61 9.76
CA VAL A 6 8.10 8.51 9.44
C VAL A 6 7.70 8.51 7.96
N LYS A 7 7.49 9.70 7.37
CA LYS A 7 7.21 9.86 5.94
C LYS A 7 8.18 9.10 5.03
N LEU A 8 9.48 9.11 5.34
CA LEU A 8 10.49 8.41 4.52
C LEU A 8 10.33 6.89 4.63
N ALA A 9 10.05 6.38 5.83
CA ALA A 9 9.80 4.95 6.03
C ALA A 9 8.53 4.51 5.30
N THR A 10 7.44 5.28 5.38
CA THR A 10 6.19 4.98 4.69
C THR A 10 6.36 4.96 3.17
N GLN A 11 7.20 5.83 2.62
CA GLN A 11 7.50 5.83 1.18
C GLN A 11 8.23 4.57 0.72
N ILE A 12 9.19 4.07 1.52
CA ILE A 12 9.92 2.83 1.23
C ILE A 12 8.98 1.63 1.26
N PHE A 13 8.09 1.56 2.26
CA PHE A 13 7.14 0.46 2.43
C PHE A 13 5.80 0.68 1.74
N SER A 14 5.81 1.35 0.58
CA SER A 14 4.57 1.64 -0.14
C SER A 14 4.22 0.57 -1.18
N GLU A 15 2.92 0.43 -1.45
CA GLU A 15 2.40 -0.46 -2.50
C GLU A 15 2.99 -0.17 -3.89
N SER A 16 3.34 1.08 -4.20
CA SER A 16 3.98 1.44 -5.47
C SER A 16 5.41 0.92 -5.56
N VAL A 17 6.16 0.87 -4.45
CA VAL A 17 7.50 0.28 -4.40
C VAL A 17 7.43 -1.23 -4.62
N ALA A 18 6.50 -1.92 -3.97
CA ALA A 18 6.25 -3.35 -4.19
C ALA A 18 5.98 -3.66 -5.67
N LYS A 19 5.08 -2.90 -6.31
CA LYS A 19 4.79 -3.01 -7.74
C LYS A 19 5.98 -2.69 -8.64
N GLY A 20 6.76 -1.65 -8.29
CA GLY A 20 7.97 -1.27 -9.02
C GLY A 20 9.02 -2.37 -9.01
N LEU A 21 9.26 -2.97 -7.83
CA LEU A 21 10.17 -4.10 -7.66
C LEU A 21 9.76 -5.29 -8.55
N GLN A 22 8.48 -5.69 -8.53
CA GLN A 22 7.99 -6.74 -9.43
C GLN A 22 8.15 -6.37 -10.90
N PHE A 23 7.82 -5.14 -11.27
CA PHE A 23 7.85 -4.67 -12.66
C PHE A 23 9.25 -4.74 -13.28
N TYR A 24 10.27 -4.33 -12.51
CA TYR A 24 11.66 -4.35 -12.96
C TYR A 24 12.27 -5.75 -12.89
N ALA A 25 11.95 -6.56 -11.88
CA ALA A 25 12.38 -7.95 -11.81
C ALA A 25 11.89 -8.76 -13.02
N LYS A 26 10.62 -8.58 -13.42
CA LYS A 26 10.05 -9.19 -14.64
C LYS A 26 10.76 -8.78 -15.94
N ARG A 27 11.55 -7.70 -15.93
CA ARG A 27 12.34 -7.21 -17.07
C ARG A 27 13.82 -7.60 -17.01
N GLY A 28 14.19 -8.48 -16.07
CA GLY A 28 15.58 -8.91 -15.90
C GLY A 28 16.49 -7.82 -15.35
N ALA A 29 15.95 -6.88 -14.56
CA ALA A 29 16.77 -5.86 -13.92
C ALA A 29 17.88 -6.53 -13.06
N PRO A 30 19.16 -6.13 -13.23
CA PRO A 30 20.25 -6.71 -12.47
C PRO A 30 20.00 -6.61 -10.97
N ARG A 31 20.36 -7.69 -10.24
CA ARG A 31 20.22 -7.81 -8.77
C ARG A 31 18.79 -7.95 -8.23
N LEU A 32 17.76 -8.05 -9.07
CA LEU A 32 16.39 -8.34 -8.64
C LEU A 32 15.95 -9.80 -8.89
N TYR A 33 16.89 -10.75 -8.84
CA TYR A 33 16.63 -12.17 -9.14
C TYR A 33 15.78 -12.89 -8.08
N ASP A 34 15.80 -12.41 -6.83
CA ASP A 34 15.03 -12.96 -5.71
C ASP A 34 14.25 -11.84 -4.99
N VAL A 35 13.52 -11.04 -5.78
CA VAL A 35 12.82 -9.86 -5.23
C VAL A 35 11.51 -10.22 -4.52
N GLU A 36 10.97 -11.42 -4.75
CA GLU A 36 9.62 -11.82 -4.32
C GLU A 36 9.43 -11.70 -2.80
N PRO A 37 10.36 -12.18 -1.93
CA PRO A 37 10.22 -11.99 -0.49
C PRO A 37 10.19 -10.50 -0.08
N THR A 38 10.97 -9.66 -0.76
CA THR A 38 11.02 -8.21 -0.50
C THR A 38 9.71 -7.54 -0.91
N VAL A 39 9.12 -7.96 -2.03
CA VAL A 39 7.80 -7.47 -2.44
C VAL A 39 6.74 -7.83 -1.42
N GLN A 40 6.68 -9.11 -1.01
CA GLN A 40 5.70 -9.59 -0.05
C GLN A 40 5.82 -8.86 1.29
N PHE A 41 7.06 -8.67 1.78
CA PHE A 41 7.32 -7.89 2.98
C PHE A 41 6.87 -6.43 2.83
N THR A 42 7.17 -5.80 1.69
CA THR A 42 6.81 -4.40 1.42
C THR A 42 5.30 -4.21 1.41
N SER A 43 4.54 -5.08 0.73
CA SER A 43 3.08 -5.05 0.72
C SER A 43 2.48 -5.37 2.09
N LEU A 44 3.06 -6.30 2.85
CA LEU A 44 2.62 -6.59 4.22
C LEU A 44 2.78 -5.36 5.12
N MET A 45 3.94 -4.69 5.06
CA MET A 45 4.22 -3.48 5.83
C MET A 45 3.31 -2.31 5.43
N ASN A 46 3.05 -2.12 4.12
CA ASN A 46 2.07 -1.15 3.64
C ASN A 46 0.70 -1.37 4.30
N ASN A 47 0.19 -2.60 4.18
CA ASN A 47 -1.14 -2.95 4.67
C ASN A 47 -1.23 -2.87 6.20
N LEU A 48 -0.18 -3.26 6.91
CA LEU A 48 -0.10 -3.11 8.37
C LEU A 48 -0.16 -1.64 8.78
N PHE A 49 0.67 -0.80 8.15
CA PHE A 49 0.71 0.63 8.44
C PHE A 49 -0.64 1.28 8.15
N ASP A 50 -1.24 0.99 6.99
CA ASP A 50 -2.55 1.50 6.60
C ASP A 50 -3.64 1.03 7.56
N ALA A 51 -3.64 -0.24 7.97
CA ALA A 51 -4.63 -0.80 8.88
C ALA A 51 -4.57 -0.18 10.29
N LEU A 52 -3.36 0.11 10.80
CA LEU A 52 -3.14 0.74 12.10
C LEU A 52 -3.34 2.27 12.07
N ASN A 53 -3.16 2.90 10.90
CA ASN A 53 -3.24 4.34 10.73
C ASN A 53 -4.55 4.82 10.08
N ARG A 54 -5.62 4.02 10.14
CA ARG A 54 -6.94 4.42 9.62
C ARG A 54 -7.53 5.54 10.46
N ARG A 55 -8.17 6.50 9.80
CA ARG A 55 -8.74 7.71 10.43
C ARG A 55 -9.98 7.43 11.26
N PHE A 56 -10.76 6.42 10.91
CA PHE A 56 -12.01 6.11 11.60
C PHE A 56 -11.90 4.79 12.36
N PRO A 57 -12.22 4.75 13.67
CA PRO A 57 -12.18 3.52 14.46
C PRO A 57 -13.01 2.38 13.86
N ALA A 58 -14.09 2.71 13.14
CA ALA A 58 -14.96 1.75 12.47
C ALA A 58 -14.25 0.97 11.33
N GLU A 59 -13.16 1.52 10.78
CA GLU A 59 -12.39 0.95 9.67
C GLU A 59 -11.15 0.18 10.16
N GLY A 60 -10.74 0.35 11.41
CA GLY A 60 -9.54 -0.27 12.01
C GLY A 60 -9.67 -1.78 12.31
N VAL A 61 -8.65 -2.35 12.93
CA VAL A 61 -8.62 -3.77 13.35
C VAL A 61 -9.67 -4.01 14.46
N ARG A 62 -10.48 -5.06 14.32
CA ARG A 62 -11.52 -5.45 15.29
C ARG A 62 -11.14 -6.72 16.06
N LEU A 63 -11.58 -6.84 17.31
CA LEU A 63 -11.45 -8.06 18.12
C LEU A 63 -12.21 -9.22 17.43
N GLY A 64 -11.53 -10.35 17.22
CA GLY A 64 -12.06 -11.54 16.53
C GLY A 64 -11.99 -11.51 14.99
N GLY A 65 -11.08 -10.70 14.44
CA GLY A 65 -11.20 -10.07 13.13
C GLY A 65 -11.25 -10.93 11.86
N GLU A 66 -12.28 -10.68 11.07
CA GLU A 66 -12.16 -10.61 9.60
C GLU A 66 -11.96 -9.14 9.20
N ALA A 67 -10.82 -8.84 8.59
CA ALA A 67 -10.61 -7.53 7.97
C ALA A 67 -11.54 -7.44 6.74
N LYS A 68 -12.55 -6.58 6.78
CA LYS A 68 -13.29 -6.26 5.56
C LYS A 68 -12.32 -5.59 4.59
N SER A 69 -12.02 -6.26 3.48
CA SER A 69 -11.37 -5.63 2.33
C SER A 69 -12.27 -4.47 1.89
N SER A 70 -11.85 -3.24 2.18
CA SER A 70 -12.53 -2.05 1.70
C SER A 70 -12.45 -2.07 0.17
N LYS A 71 -13.53 -2.49 -0.48
CA LYS A 71 -13.78 -2.13 -1.88
C LYS A 71 -13.78 -0.59 -1.92
N MET A 72 -12.74 0.00 -2.51
CA MET A 72 -12.73 1.41 -2.86
C MET A 72 -13.92 1.67 -3.78
N HIS A 73 -15.00 2.23 -3.22
CA HIS A 73 -16.14 2.72 -3.97
C HIS A 73 -15.74 4.08 -4.55
N TYR A 74 -15.08 4.08 -5.71
CA TYR A 74 -14.96 5.30 -6.52
C TYR A 74 -16.33 5.61 -7.15
N SER A 75 -17.24 6.15 -6.35
CA SER A 75 -18.46 6.82 -6.86
C SER A 75 -18.28 8.32 -6.70
N GLY A 76 -18.07 9.05 -7.80
CA GLY A 76 -18.16 10.51 -7.78
C GLY A 76 -17.28 11.28 -8.76
N LEU A 77 -17.33 10.96 -10.06
CA LEU A 77 -16.98 11.91 -11.12
C LEU A 77 -18.07 11.85 -12.20
N THR A 78 -19.30 12.22 -11.84
CA THR A 78 -20.30 12.59 -12.83
C THR A 78 -19.91 13.96 -13.41
N HIS A 79 -19.39 13.95 -14.63
CA HIS A 79 -19.21 15.15 -15.43
C HIS A 79 -20.59 15.74 -15.72
N GLY A 80 -20.94 16.82 -15.01
CA GLY A 80 -22.05 17.68 -15.38
C GLY A 80 -21.74 18.39 -16.70
N LYS A 81 -22.27 17.87 -17.82
CA LYS A 81 -22.59 18.70 -18.97
C LYS A 81 -24.06 19.10 -18.85
N LYS A 82 -24.32 20.31 -18.34
CA LYS A 82 -25.61 20.96 -18.52
C LYS A 82 -25.73 21.34 -20.01
N LYS A 83 -26.77 20.80 -20.66
CA LYS A 83 -27.33 21.36 -21.89
C LYS A 83 -28.06 22.64 -21.56
#